data_AF-A0A841H412-F1
#
_entry.id   AF-A0A841H412-F1
#
_cell.length_a   1.000
_cell.length_b   1.000
_cell.length_c   1.000
_cell.angle_alpha   90.00
_cell.angle_beta   90.00
_cell.angle_gamma   90.00
#
_symmetry.space_group_name_H-M   'P 1'
#
loop_
_entity.id
_entity.type
_entity.pdbx_description
1 polymer ?
#
loop_
_entity_poly.entity_id
_entity_poly.type
_entity_poly.pdbx_seq_one_letter_code
_entity_poly.pdbx_strand_id
1 'polypeptide(L)'
;MQPPESRHDPYGDREAAEREAGRAGLRRWMVALLACLLWCVAGGALTVYGFHMTDAENGPLLVQSGPWLAGAGVLITVLHALSRGRDAGAE
;
A
#
# COMPACT_ATOMS: atom_id res chain seq x y z
N MET A 1 18.58 -46.11 -24.67
CA MET A 1 17.59 -45.03 -24.84
C MET A 1 18.01 -43.89 -23.94
N GLN A 2 18.67 -42.86 -24.48
CA GLN A 2 18.97 -41.63 -23.74
C GLN A 2 17.68 -40.79 -23.68
N PRO A 3 17.31 -40.23 -22.51
CA PRO A 3 16.20 -39.31 -22.42
C PRO A 3 16.51 -38.04 -23.24
N PRO A 4 15.50 -37.41 -23.85
CA PRO A 4 15.71 -36.16 -24.58
C PRO A 4 16.23 -35.10 -23.61
N GLU A 5 17.40 -34.53 -23.92
CA GLU A 5 17.89 -33.33 -23.26
C GLU A 5 16.79 -32.25 -23.35
N SER A 6 16.20 -31.93 -22.21
CA SER A 6 15.30 -30.80 -22.06
C SER A 6 16.07 -29.56 -22.45
N ARG A 7 15.73 -29.01 -23.61
CA ARG A 7 16.20 -27.69 -24.07
C ARG A 7 15.85 -26.69 -22.98
N HIS A 8 16.81 -26.39 -22.12
CA HIS A 8 16.71 -25.32 -21.14
C HIS A 8 16.57 -24.04 -21.94
N ASP A 9 15.37 -23.45 -21.89
CA ASP A 9 15.09 -22.18 -22.54
C ASP A 9 15.31 -21.08 -21.49
N PRO A 10 16.51 -20.47 -21.44
CA PRO A 10 16.81 -19.42 -20.48
C PRO A 10 15.93 -18.18 -20.65
N TYR A 11 15.18 -18.09 -21.76
CA TYR A 11 14.20 -17.03 -21.99
C TYR A 11 12.88 -17.32 -21.27
N GLY A 12 12.42 -18.58 -21.29
CA GLY A 12 11.21 -19.02 -20.57
C GLY A 12 11.32 -18.88 -19.05
N ASP A 13 12.50 -19.15 -18.49
CA ASP A 13 12.75 -19.01 -17.05
C ASP A 13 12.80 -17.55 -16.60
N ARG A 14 13.26 -16.63 -17.47
CA ARG A 14 13.22 -15.19 -17.22
C ARG A 14 11.80 -14.63 -17.24
N GLU A 15 10.98 -15.03 -18.20
CA GLU A 15 9.57 -14.61 -18.24
C GLU A 15 8.76 -15.13 -17.05
N ALA A 16 9.03 -16.35 -16.58
CA ALA A 16 8.40 -16.90 -15.38
C ALA A 16 8.79 -16.09 -14.13
N ALA A 17 10.08 -15.77 -13.98
CA ALA A 17 10.58 -14.95 -12.88
C ALA A 17 10.00 -13.53 -12.89
N GLU A 18 9.86 -12.89 -14.06
CA GLU A 18 9.23 -11.57 -14.17
C GLU A 18 7.74 -11.58 -13.84
N ARG A 19 7.00 -12.61 -14.22
CA ARG A 19 5.58 -12.77 -13.89
C ARG A 19 5.37 -12.98 -12.38
N GLU A 20 6.25 -13.74 -11.74
CA GLU A 20 6.20 -13.97 -10.29
C GLU A 20 6.60 -12.71 -9.50
N ALA A 21 7.65 -12.01 -9.94
CA ALA A 21 8.06 -10.73 -9.37
C ALA A 21 6.97 -9.66 -9.53
N GLY A 22 6.29 -9.63 -10.68
CA GLY A 22 5.16 -8.74 -10.95
C GLY A 22 3.98 -8.96 -10.00
N ARG A 23 3.60 -10.22 -9.71
CA ARG A 23 2.52 -10.54 -8.75
C ARG A 23 2.87 -10.13 -7.32
N ALA A 24 4.12 -10.36 -6.91
CA ALA A 24 4.60 -9.96 -5.58
C ALA A 24 4.64 -8.42 -5.43
N GLY A 25 4.98 -7.69 -6.50
CA GLY A 25 4.86 -6.24 -6.57
C GLY A 25 3.40 -5.78 -6.44
N LEU A 26 2.49 -6.40 -7.19
CA LEU A 26 1.07 -6.01 -7.23
C LEU A 26 0.37 -6.21 -5.88
N ARG A 27 0.66 -7.33 -5.19
CA ARG A 27 0.11 -7.60 -3.85
C ARG A 27 0.58 -6.58 -2.82
N ARG A 28 1.84 -6.13 -2.89
CA ARG A 28 2.37 -5.08 -2.00
C ARG A 28 1.66 -3.75 -2.22
N TRP A 29 1.48 -3.35 -3.48
CA TRP A 29 0.75 -2.13 -3.82
C TRP A 29 -0.74 -2.22 -3.46
N MET A 30 -1.38 -3.38 -3.62
CA MET A 30 -2.75 -3.60 -3.14
C MET A 30 -2.87 -3.38 -1.64
N VAL A 31 -1.95 -3.92 -0.84
CA VAL A 31 -1.98 -3.71 0.62
C VAL A 31 -1.77 -2.24 0.97
N ALA A 32 -0.84 -1.55 0.30
CA ALA A 32 -0.64 -0.12 0.49
C ALA A 32 -1.90 0.70 0.14
N LEU A 33 -2.57 0.38 -0.97
CA LEU A 33 -3.81 1.03 -1.38
C LEU A 33 -4.96 0.78 -0.37
N LEU A 34 -5.10 -0.46 0.12
CA LEU A 34 -6.08 -0.78 1.15
C LEU A 34 -5.81 -0.03 2.45
N ALA A 35 -4.54 0.10 2.85
CA ALA A 35 -4.16 0.90 4.00
C ALA A 35 -4.45 2.40 3.79
N CYS A 36 -4.18 2.95 2.61
CA CYS A 36 -4.56 4.32 2.26
C CYS A 36 -6.08 4.52 2.34
N LEU A 37 -6.87 3.57 1.81
CA LEU A 37 -8.32 3.61 1.89
C LEU A 37 -8.80 3.61 3.35
N LEU A 38 -8.19 2.78 4.21
CA LEU A 38 -8.50 2.72 5.63
C LEU A 38 -8.22 4.06 6.33
N TRP A 39 -7.09 4.73 6.02
CA TRP A 39 -6.78 6.04 6.57
C TRP A 39 -7.76 7.12 6.11
N CYS A 40 -8.21 7.08 4.86
CA CYS A 40 -9.25 7.98 4.36
C CYS A 40 -10.58 7.77 5.09
N VAL A 41 -10.99 6.50 5.29
CA VAL A 41 -12.22 6.16 6.03
C VAL A 41 -12.11 6.62 7.49
N ALA A 42 -10.96 6.39 8.14
CA ALA A 42 -10.73 6.82 9.52
C ALA A 42 -10.79 8.35 9.67
N GLY A 43 -10.10 9.10 8.80
CA GLY A 43 -10.13 10.56 8.81
C GLY A 43 -11.52 11.14 8.50
N GLY A 44 -12.23 10.53 7.55
CA GLY A 44 -13.62 10.89 7.23
C GLY A 44 -14.57 10.63 8.40
N ALA A 45 -14.47 9.46 9.05
CA ALA A 45 -15.27 9.11 10.22
C ALA A 45 -15.01 10.08 11.38
N LEU A 46 -13.75 10.45 11.61
CA LEU A 46 -13.36 11.44 12.62
C LEU A 46 -13.96 12.82 12.33
N THR A 47 -13.97 13.21 11.06
CA THR A 47 -14.54 14.48 10.61
C THR A 47 -16.06 14.51 10.81
N VAL A 48 -16.76 13.45 10.38
CA VAL A 48 -18.22 13.30 10.57
C VAL A 48 -18.57 13.29 12.05
N TYR A 49 -17.80 12.56 12.86
CA TYR A 49 -17.98 12.54 14.31
C TYR A 49 -17.82 13.95 14.92
N GLY A 50 -16.81 14.70 14.48
CA GLY A 50 -16.61 16.10 14.89
C GLY A 50 -17.80 17.00 14.57
N PHE A 51 -18.45 16.82 13.40
CA PHE A 51 -19.67 17.55 13.05
C PHE A 51 -20.88 17.20 13.93
N HIS A 52 -20.96 15.96 14.40
CA HIS A 52 -22.03 15.53 15.32
C HIS A 52 -21.76 15.92 16.78
N MET A 53 -20.54 16.34 17.11
CA MET A 53 -20.19 16.78 18.44
C MET A 53 -20.72 18.20 18.66
N THR A 54 -21.66 18.35 19.59
CA THR A 54 -22.25 19.66 19.98
C THR A 54 -21.31 20.53 20.81
N ASP A 55 -20.11 20.05 21.10
CA ASP A 55 -19.11 20.75 21.89
C ASP A 55 -18.38 21.78 21.02
N ALA A 56 -18.49 23.07 21.38
CA ALA A 56 -18.01 24.19 20.58
C ALA A 56 -16.47 24.27 20.50
N GLU A 57 -15.75 23.70 21.47
CA GLU A 57 -14.29 23.71 21.46
C GLU A 57 -13.72 22.47 20.77
N ASN A 58 -14.32 21.29 21.01
CA ASN A 58 -13.80 20.02 20.53
C ASN A 58 -14.22 19.69 19.09
N GLY A 59 -15.44 20.05 18.68
CA GLY A 59 -15.97 19.77 17.33
C GLY A 59 -15.06 20.26 16.19
N PRO A 60 -14.65 21.55 16.19
CA PRO A 60 -13.76 22.09 15.16
C PRO A 60 -12.39 21.41 15.11
N LEU A 61 -11.81 21.06 16.26
CA LEU A 61 -10.52 20.36 16.33
C LEU A 61 -10.59 18.96 15.72
N LEU A 62 -11.67 18.22 15.98
CA LEU A 62 -11.91 16.90 15.40
C LEU A 62 -12.13 16.98 13.87
N VAL A 63 -12.91 17.96 13.40
CA VAL A 63 -13.11 18.21 11.96
C VAL A 63 -11.80 18.56 11.27
N GLN A 64 -10.94 19.38 11.89
CA GLN A 64 -9.66 19.75 11.31
C GLN A 64 -8.64 18.61 11.34
N SER A 65 -8.61 17.81 12.42
CA SER A 65 -7.66 16.72 12.58
C SER A 65 -7.91 15.53 11.66
N GLY A 66 -9.16 15.31 11.20
CA GLY A 66 -9.52 14.21 10.29
C GLY A 66 -8.71 14.19 8.98
N PRO A 67 -8.67 15.29 8.21
CA PRO A 67 -7.82 15.40 7.02
C PRO A 67 -6.33 15.23 7.30
N TRP A 68 -5.83 15.77 8.42
CA TRP A 68 -4.43 15.61 8.83
C TRP A 68 -4.09 14.15 9.12
N LEU A 69 -4.97 13.43 9.81
CA LEU A 69 -4.81 12.00 10.11
C LEU A 69 -4.79 11.17 8.82
N ALA A 70 -5.74 11.43 7.90
CA ALA A 70 -5.79 10.74 6.62
C ALA A 70 -4.53 11.01 5.79
N GLY A 71 -4.13 12.28 5.66
CA GLY A 71 -2.94 12.68 4.90
C GLY A 71 -1.65 12.09 5.47
N ALA A 72 -1.45 12.17 6.79
CA ALA A 72 -0.27 11.61 7.46
C ALA A 72 -0.22 10.07 7.33
N GLY A 73 -1.36 9.39 7.52
CA GLY A 73 -1.46 7.94 7.39
C GLY A 73 -1.14 7.45 5.97
N VAL A 74 -1.68 8.13 4.96
CA VAL A 74 -1.37 7.85 3.55
C VAL A 74 0.11 8.08 3.26
N LEU A 75 0.67 9.20 3.70
CA LEU A 75 2.09 9.53 3.47
C LEU A 75 3.02 8.48 4.09
N ILE A 76 2.79 8.08 5.34
CA ILE A 76 3.59 7.05 6.02
C ILE A 76 3.46 5.71 5.30
N THR A 77 2.26 5.33 4.86
CA THR A 77 2.01 4.09 4.13
C THR A 77 2.79 4.04 2.82
N VAL A 78 2.79 5.15 2.07
CA VAL A 78 3.54 5.26 0.81
C VAL A 78 5.05 5.23 1.06
N LEU A 79 5.55 5.98 2.05
CA LEU A 79 6.97 5.95 2.41
C LEU A 79 7.43 4.55 2.82
N HIS A 80 6.61 3.82 3.56
CA HIS A 80 6.89 2.45 3.97
C HIS A 80 6.87 1.46 2.79
N ALA A 81 5.96 1.64 1.84
CA ALA A 81 5.93 0.85 0.61
C ALA A 81 7.18 1.12 -0.26
N LEU A 82 7.62 2.39 -0.34
CA LEU A 82 8.81 2.79 -1.08
C LEU A 82 10.11 2.30 -0.43
N SER A 83 10.24 2.36 0.90
CA SER A 83 11.44 1.90 1.59
C SER A 83 11.65 0.40 1.38
N ARG A 84 10.60 -0.41 1.52
CA ARG A 84 10.64 -1.85 1.25
C ARG A 84 10.88 -2.19 -0.23
N GLY A 85 10.49 -1.31 -1.14
CA GLY A 85 10.78 -1.47 -2.56
C GLY A 85 12.26 -1.25 -2.88
N ARG A 86 12.91 -0.29 -2.21
CA ARG A 86 14.35 -0.03 -2.34
C ARG A 86 15.20 -1.16 -1.77
N ASP A 87 14.83 -1.67 -0.61
CA ASP A 87 15.59 -2.76 0.04
C ASP A 87 15.54 -4.05 -0.80
N ALA A 88 14.42 -4.31 -1.48
CA ALA A 88 14.26 -5.48 -2.37
C ALA A 88 14.97 -5.35 -3.73
N GLY A 89 15.55 -4.20 -4.07
CA GLY A 89 16.33 -3.99 -5.29
C GLY A 89 17.82 -3.75 -5.04
N ALA A 90 18.26 -3.82 -3.78
CA ALA A 90 19.65 -3.68 -3.36
C ALA A 90 20.35 -5.03 -3.08
N GLU A 91 19.60 -6.14 -3.19
CA GLU A 91 20.07 -7.53 -3.14
C GLU A 91 20.14 -8.10 -4.57
#